data_AF-A0A967XR75-F1
#
_entry.id   AF-A0A967XR75-F1
#
_cell.length_a   1.000
_cell.length_b   1.000
_cell.length_c   1.000
_cell.angle_alpha   90.00
_cell.angle_beta   90.00
_cell.angle_gamma   90.00
#
_symmetry.space_group_name_H-M   'P 1'
#
loop_
_entity.id
_entity.type
_entity.pdbx_description
1 polymer ?
#
loop_
_entity_poly.entity_id
_entity_poly.type
_entity_poly.pdbx_seq_one_letter_code
_entity_poly.pdbx_strand_id
1 'polypeptide(L)'
;MTVRKETRVFNTITREPYSLMSRLVLAGVVICLMIGQMAAAAPKYRIYPLRNGICKIAGNHAYYQGDSNETYDFALYIWLILGGDKPILVDAGLSDVNEMNRGAAHVLREPITQNKNESGTAQLRKFGLTPDDIGHVFITHLHFDHVDDLLNYRNAKVYIGKKEWEMATTAAPTWGHGKIMHEFSNTPSCRKRLVLVEDQEILPGIESFWVGGHTPGSMAYRVNTAHGKAVLTGDTISLLGNFERNIPLGIFSDREECMAAIKKIRERADIVLPSHDPGTLDRWPPAPKNAIKYTIRAIKVGQCEVRDYITFQDTDSEQTSTYYLYIWVIEGGPKPIVVDTGPKNPEEFSKSTAKYIPGGVVQLPEERTIRALKRHGIDPADVSHVIITHLHPDHYDYFDAFPNARFVVNRLEYKETTGQTGGGRNRLAADVRKALDKRPDALQLADEEEVVPGVRVFPLGCHSSGSQGILVRTQMGPVVIAGDVVYKYENIEKDRPGRSPNERVCREAMASIRSLTDIVLPAHDPLTLKRWPGGIIGAGTAP
;
A
#
# COMPACT_ATOMS: atom_id res chain seq x y z
N MET A 1 -70.78 4.64 -54.99
CA MET A 1 -69.41 5.18 -54.97
C MET A 1 -69.37 6.36 -54.01
N THR A 2 -68.30 6.47 -53.20
CA THR A 2 -67.56 7.68 -52.76
C THR A 2 -68.30 8.99 -52.34
N VAL A 3 -67.72 9.69 -51.33
CA VAL A 3 -67.83 11.15 -51.01
C VAL A 3 -68.79 11.60 -49.87
N ARG A 4 -68.16 11.92 -48.71
CA ARG A 4 -68.32 13.06 -47.75
C ARG A 4 -69.69 13.53 -47.18
N LYS A 5 -69.63 13.85 -45.85
CA LYS A 5 -70.22 15.02 -45.13
C LYS A 5 -71.77 15.09 -45.05
N GLU A 6 -72.41 15.77 -44.09
CA GLU A 6 -72.06 16.44 -42.81
C GLU A 6 -73.33 16.54 -41.93
N THR A 7 -73.24 16.96 -40.65
CA THR A 7 -74.16 17.92 -39.94
C THR A 7 -73.85 17.98 -38.42
N ARG A 8 -74.33 19.04 -37.73
CA ARG A 8 -74.02 19.48 -36.33
C ARG A 8 -75.33 19.94 -35.64
N VAL A 9 -75.49 20.05 -34.32
CA VAL A 9 -74.55 19.83 -33.18
C VAL A 9 -75.06 18.63 -32.32
N PHE A 10 -75.40 18.61 -31.01
CA PHE A 10 -75.40 19.53 -29.85
C PHE A 10 -75.24 18.71 -28.55
N ASN A 11 -74.25 19.05 -27.69
CA ASN A 11 -74.51 19.47 -26.29
C ASN A 11 -73.23 19.83 -25.52
N THR A 12 -73.40 20.70 -24.51
CA THR A 12 -72.40 21.11 -23.52
C THR A 12 -72.51 20.29 -22.23
N ILE A 13 -71.40 20.12 -21.49
CA ILE A 13 -71.41 20.05 -20.01
C ILE A 13 -70.05 20.52 -19.46
N THR A 14 -70.04 20.86 -18.18
CA THR A 14 -69.12 21.76 -17.47
C THR A 14 -67.69 21.26 -17.22
N ARG A 15 -66.78 22.21 -16.95
CA ARG A 15 -65.48 21.98 -16.27
C ARG A 15 -65.67 22.01 -14.75
N GLU A 16 -64.85 21.26 -14.03
CA GLU A 16 -64.27 21.69 -12.74
C GLU A 16 -62.75 21.40 -12.71
N PRO A 17 -61.96 22.03 -11.82
CA PRO A 17 -60.51 22.02 -11.89
C PRO A 17 -59.83 21.18 -10.78
N TYR A 18 -58.90 20.30 -11.16
CA TYR A 18 -57.91 19.72 -10.23
C TYR A 18 -56.52 20.32 -10.45
N SER A 19 -55.77 20.45 -9.34
CA SER A 19 -54.69 21.43 -9.21
C SER A 19 -53.33 20.95 -9.73
N LEU A 20 -52.41 21.92 -9.92
CA LEU A 20 -51.08 21.71 -10.48
C LEU A 20 -50.18 20.78 -9.61
N MET A 21 -50.50 20.61 -8.33
CA MET A 21 -49.66 19.85 -7.37
C MET A 21 -49.50 18.37 -7.75
N SER A 22 -50.52 17.74 -8.35
CA SER A 22 -50.49 16.32 -8.71
C SER A 22 -49.41 15.95 -9.73
N ARG A 23 -48.92 16.91 -10.53
CA ARG A 23 -47.87 16.67 -11.54
C ARG A 23 -46.44 16.86 -11.00
N LEU A 24 -46.25 17.64 -9.93
CA LEU A 24 -44.94 17.85 -9.31
C LEU A 24 -44.48 16.64 -8.50
N VAL A 25 -45.40 15.97 -7.79
CA VAL A 25 -45.06 14.77 -6.99
C VAL A 25 -44.57 13.63 -7.87
N LEU A 26 -45.21 13.39 -9.02
CA LEU A 26 -44.80 12.32 -9.94
C LEU A 26 -43.43 12.58 -10.60
N ALA A 27 -43.14 13.84 -10.94
CA ALA A 27 -41.82 14.24 -11.43
C ALA A 27 -40.73 14.06 -10.36
N GLY A 28 -41.00 14.45 -9.12
CA GLY A 28 -40.06 14.26 -8.01
C GLY A 28 -39.75 12.79 -7.72
N VAL A 29 -40.78 11.93 -7.67
CA VAL A 29 -40.60 10.49 -7.40
C VAL A 29 -39.84 9.79 -8.52
N VAL A 30 -40.08 10.12 -9.80
CA VAL A 30 -39.33 9.54 -10.92
C VAL A 30 -37.87 10.01 -10.94
N ILE A 31 -37.59 11.26 -10.56
CA ILE A 31 -36.20 11.75 -10.44
C ILE A 31 -35.48 11.09 -9.26
N CYS A 32 -36.14 10.90 -8.11
CA CYS A 32 -35.57 10.16 -6.97
C CYS A 32 -35.28 8.68 -7.26
N LEU A 33 -35.96 8.06 -8.25
CA LEU A 33 -35.68 6.71 -8.72
C LEU A 33 -34.68 6.66 -9.90
N MET A 34 -34.36 7.82 -10.49
CA MET A 34 -33.35 7.98 -11.55
C MET A 34 -32.00 8.50 -11.03
N ILE A 35 -31.88 8.78 -9.73
CA ILE A 35 -30.60 8.58 -9.02
C ILE A 35 -30.39 7.07 -8.88
N GLY A 36 -30.13 6.41 -10.02
CA GLY A 36 -29.72 5.03 -10.03
C GLY A 36 -28.45 4.89 -9.22
N GLN A 37 -28.27 3.73 -8.59
CA GLN A 37 -26.96 3.34 -8.10
C GLN A 37 -26.01 3.29 -9.30
N MET A 38 -25.24 4.36 -9.52
CA MET A 38 -23.94 4.22 -10.17
C MET A 38 -23.16 3.29 -9.25
N ALA A 39 -23.14 2.00 -9.59
CA ALA A 39 -22.42 0.99 -8.84
C ALA A 39 -20.99 1.50 -8.67
N ALA A 40 -20.60 1.78 -7.42
CA ALA A 40 -19.32 2.40 -7.13
C ALA A 40 -18.24 1.55 -7.80
N ALA A 41 -17.43 2.16 -8.67
CA ALA A 41 -16.51 1.43 -9.53
C ALA A 41 -15.66 0.49 -8.69
N ALA A 42 -15.71 -0.81 -9.01
CA ALA A 42 -15.20 -1.85 -8.13
C ALA A 42 -13.77 -1.52 -7.67
N PRO A 43 -13.46 -1.64 -6.37
CA PRO A 43 -12.22 -1.14 -5.80
C PRO A 43 -11.01 -1.68 -6.55
N LYS A 44 -10.11 -0.77 -6.94
CA LYS A 44 -8.82 -1.13 -7.54
C LYS A 44 -7.87 -1.52 -6.41
N TYR A 45 -7.82 -2.80 -6.12
CA TYR A 45 -7.00 -3.33 -5.05
C TYR A 45 -5.50 -3.17 -5.33
N ARG A 46 -4.73 -3.03 -4.26
CA ARG A 46 -3.26 -3.05 -4.24
C ARG A 46 -2.83 -4.31 -3.49
N ILE A 47 -1.90 -5.07 -4.08
CA ILE A 47 -1.45 -6.38 -3.57
C ILE A 47 0.01 -6.24 -3.11
N TYR A 48 0.32 -6.82 -1.95
CA TYR A 48 1.63 -6.75 -1.31
C TYR A 48 2.11 -8.17 -0.99
N PRO A 49 3.13 -8.70 -1.71
CA PRO A 49 3.71 -9.99 -1.41
C PRO A 49 4.54 -9.90 -0.12
N LEU A 50 4.16 -10.65 0.91
CA LEU A 50 4.81 -10.63 2.22
C LEU A 50 5.66 -11.91 2.36
N ARG A 51 6.96 -11.83 2.05
CA ARG A 51 7.90 -12.96 2.17
C ARG A 51 7.86 -13.51 3.60
N ASN A 52 7.46 -14.75 3.75
CA ASN A 52 7.24 -15.45 5.02
C ASN A 52 8.25 -16.58 5.27
N GLY A 53 9.17 -16.79 4.32
CA GLY A 53 10.36 -17.61 4.47
C GLY A 53 11.05 -17.82 3.12
N ILE A 54 12.24 -18.40 3.12
CA ILE A 54 12.91 -18.93 1.93
C ILE A 54 13.45 -20.33 2.20
N CYS A 55 13.43 -21.19 1.18
CA CYS A 55 14.00 -22.53 1.20
C CYS A 55 14.48 -22.93 -0.21
N LYS A 56 14.94 -24.18 -0.35
CA LYS A 56 15.15 -24.77 -1.67
C LYS A 56 14.57 -26.17 -1.73
N ILE A 57 14.06 -26.57 -2.89
CA ILE A 57 13.52 -27.92 -3.13
C ILE A 57 14.21 -28.60 -4.30
N ALA A 58 14.04 -29.92 -4.42
CA ALA A 58 14.58 -30.71 -5.53
C ALA A 58 13.82 -30.42 -6.85
N GLY A 59 14.50 -30.51 -8.00
CA GLY A 59 13.91 -30.23 -9.31
C GLY A 59 12.72 -31.11 -9.67
N ASN A 60 12.71 -32.37 -9.24
CA ASN A 60 11.57 -33.28 -9.38
C ASN A 60 10.34 -32.91 -8.52
N HIS A 61 10.47 -31.96 -7.60
CA HIS A 61 9.38 -31.38 -6.81
C HIS A 61 8.97 -30.00 -7.36
N ALA A 62 9.93 -29.20 -7.87
CA ALA A 62 9.64 -27.92 -8.53
C ALA A 62 8.98 -28.08 -9.92
N TYR A 63 9.25 -29.18 -10.62
CA TYR A 63 8.72 -29.46 -11.96
C TYR A 63 8.38 -30.94 -12.13
N TYR A 64 7.24 -31.23 -12.76
CA TYR A 64 6.93 -32.57 -13.25
C TYR A 64 8.05 -33.06 -14.19
N GLN A 65 8.61 -34.23 -13.90
CA GLN A 65 9.77 -34.82 -14.59
C GLN A 65 11.06 -33.96 -14.56
N GLY A 66 11.19 -33.01 -13.63
CA GLY A 66 12.47 -32.34 -13.36
C GLY A 66 13.52 -33.30 -12.78
N ASP A 67 14.80 -33.00 -12.98
CA ASP A 67 15.89 -33.78 -12.38
C ASP A 67 15.86 -33.62 -10.85
N SER A 68 15.91 -34.73 -10.11
CA SER A 68 15.95 -34.69 -8.65
C SER A 68 17.27 -34.13 -8.11
N ASN A 69 18.34 -34.11 -8.91
CA ASN A 69 19.64 -33.54 -8.56
C ASN A 69 19.67 -32.00 -8.69
N GLU A 70 18.81 -31.42 -9.54
CA GLU A 70 18.62 -29.97 -9.59
C GLU A 70 18.02 -29.46 -8.27
N THR A 71 18.29 -28.20 -7.96
CA THR A 71 17.80 -27.52 -6.75
C THR A 71 17.29 -26.13 -7.14
N TYR A 72 16.08 -25.79 -6.69
CA TYR A 72 15.40 -24.55 -7.04
C TYR A 72 15.05 -23.74 -5.79
N ASP A 73 15.32 -22.43 -5.84
CA ASP A 73 15.00 -21.48 -4.77
C ASP A 73 13.47 -21.24 -4.69
N PHE A 74 12.92 -21.32 -3.49
CA PHE A 74 11.51 -21.08 -3.17
C PHE A 74 11.40 -19.97 -2.11
N ALA A 75 10.47 -19.04 -2.31
CA ALA A 75 10.18 -17.97 -1.35
C ALA A 75 8.70 -18.00 -0.97
N LEU A 76 8.38 -18.36 0.27
CA LEU A 76 7.00 -18.48 0.72
C LEU A 76 6.36 -17.09 0.86
N TYR A 77 5.15 -16.89 0.33
CA TYR A 77 4.43 -15.63 0.41
C TYR A 77 3.03 -15.79 1.02
N ILE A 78 2.69 -14.91 1.97
CA ILE A 78 1.30 -14.52 2.21
C ILE A 78 1.04 -13.19 1.49
N TRP A 79 -0.20 -12.91 1.11
CA TRP A 79 -0.50 -11.76 0.24
C TRP A 79 -1.47 -10.81 0.92
N LEU A 80 -0.99 -9.64 1.31
CA LEU A 80 -1.86 -8.58 1.84
C LEU A 80 -2.50 -7.83 0.66
N ILE A 81 -3.82 -7.74 0.66
CA ILE A 81 -4.60 -6.98 -0.31
C ILE A 81 -5.31 -5.83 0.41
N LEU A 82 -5.10 -4.61 -0.10
CA LEU A 82 -5.64 -3.36 0.42
C LEU A 82 -6.49 -2.63 -0.65
N GLY A 83 -7.35 -1.71 -0.20
CA GLY A 83 -8.27 -0.94 -1.06
C GLY A 83 -9.76 -1.30 -0.94
N GLY A 84 -10.12 -2.26 -0.07
CA GLY A 84 -11.50 -2.55 0.33
C GLY A 84 -11.86 -2.04 1.73
N ASP A 85 -13.07 -2.33 2.20
CA ASP A 85 -13.58 -1.99 3.56
C ASP A 85 -12.66 -2.51 4.68
N LYS A 86 -12.04 -3.67 4.49
CA LYS A 86 -11.08 -4.26 5.42
C LYS A 86 -9.85 -4.84 4.71
N PRO A 87 -8.69 -4.89 5.37
CA PRO A 87 -7.54 -5.67 4.93
C PRO A 87 -7.90 -7.15 4.71
N ILE A 88 -7.33 -7.72 3.66
CA ILE A 88 -7.50 -9.11 3.24
C ILE A 88 -6.11 -9.76 3.23
N LEU A 89 -6.00 -11.01 3.69
CA LEU A 89 -4.88 -11.88 3.38
C LEU A 89 -5.29 -12.95 2.37
N VAL A 90 -4.37 -13.37 1.50
CA VAL A 90 -4.41 -14.68 0.84
C VAL A 90 -3.30 -15.53 1.43
N ASP A 91 -3.71 -16.69 1.93
CA ASP A 91 -2.98 -17.59 2.82
C ASP A 91 -2.50 -16.92 4.14
N ALA A 92 -2.12 -17.74 5.12
CA ALA A 92 -1.88 -17.31 6.51
C ALA A 92 -0.43 -17.47 6.98
N GLY A 93 0.35 -18.37 6.37
CA GLY A 93 1.78 -18.53 6.62
C GLY A 93 2.15 -19.36 7.84
N LEU A 94 3.43 -19.27 8.23
CA LEU A 94 4.11 -20.13 9.20
C LEU A 94 4.05 -19.59 10.64
N SER A 95 3.74 -20.47 11.62
CA SER A 95 3.82 -20.20 13.06
C SER A 95 4.98 -20.93 13.76
N ASP A 96 5.27 -22.20 13.43
CA ASP A 96 6.53 -22.88 13.82
C ASP A 96 7.31 -23.41 12.61
N VAL A 97 8.35 -22.66 12.23
CA VAL A 97 9.29 -23.01 11.15
C VAL A 97 10.07 -24.30 11.46
N ASN A 98 10.20 -24.71 12.72
CA ASN A 98 10.86 -25.97 13.08
C ASN A 98 9.93 -27.17 12.89
N GLU A 99 8.64 -27.06 13.22
CA GLU A 99 7.62 -28.07 12.88
C GLU A 99 7.49 -28.21 11.36
N MET A 100 7.42 -27.06 10.67
CA MET A 100 7.41 -26.98 9.21
C MET A 100 8.58 -27.75 8.57
N ASN A 101 9.81 -27.48 9.01
CA ASN A 101 11.00 -28.17 8.52
C ASN A 101 11.02 -29.68 8.82
N ARG A 102 10.36 -30.15 9.89
CA ARG A 102 10.20 -31.59 10.16
C ARG A 102 9.19 -32.24 9.20
N GLY A 103 8.07 -31.58 8.92
CA GLY A 103 7.04 -32.09 7.98
C GLY A 103 7.53 -32.10 6.53
N ALA A 104 8.08 -30.99 6.07
CA ALA A 104 8.54 -30.80 4.68
C ALA A 104 9.93 -31.40 4.38
N ALA A 105 10.57 -32.08 5.33
CA ALA A 105 11.92 -32.68 5.18
C ALA A 105 12.06 -33.65 3.99
N HIS A 106 10.96 -34.16 3.45
CA HIS A 106 10.92 -35.06 2.29
C HIS A 106 10.92 -34.33 0.94
N VAL A 107 10.60 -33.02 0.89
CA VAL A 107 10.63 -32.19 -0.33
C VAL A 107 11.78 -31.19 -0.37
N LEU A 108 12.24 -30.73 0.81
CA LEU A 108 13.29 -29.73 0.99
C LEU A 108 14.69 -30.27 0.64
N ARG A 109 15.48 -29.43 -0.03
CA ARG A 109 16.94 -29.58 -0.24
C ARG A 109 17.72 -28.73 0.76
N GLU A 110 17.25 -27.52 1.04
CA GLU A 110 17.72 -26.66 2.13
C GLU A 110 16.51 -26.26 2.99
N PRO A 111 16.67 -26.20 4.33
CA PRO A 111 15.55 -25.94 5.24
C PRO A 111 14.95 -24.55 5.03
N ILE A 112 13.67 -24.41 5.37
CA ILE A 112 12.99 -23.12 5.44
C ILE A 112 13.66 -22.27 6.52
N THR A 113 14.11 -21.09 6.12
CA THR A 113 14.61 -20.04 6.99
C THR A 113 13.63 -18.86 6.95
N GLN A 114 13.40 -18.24 8.11
CA GLN A 114 12.53 -17.07 8.26
C GLN A 114 13.21 -16.07 9.20
N ASN A 115 13.36 -14.83 8.75
CA ASN A 115 13.87 -13.75 9.57
C ASN A 115 12.79 -13.23 10.52
N LYS A 116 13.19 -12.65 11.66
CA LYS A 116 12.27 -12.07 12.67
C LYS A 116 11.31 -11.00 12.13
N ASN A 117 11.60 -10.45 10.95
CA ASN A 117 10.81 -9.42 10.25
C ASN A 117 9.93 -9.98 9.11
N GLU A 118 9.80 -11.31 9.00
CA GLU A 118 9.10 -12.02 7.91
C GLU A 118 7.88 -12.83 8.38
N SER A 119 7.70 -13.07 9.69
CA SER A 119 6.44 -13.64 10.22
C SER A 119 5.24 -12.74 9.87
N GLY A 120 4.03 -13.30 9.73
CA GLY A 120 2.84 -12.57 9.27
C GLY A 120 2.58 -11.30 10.09
N THR A 121 2.58 -11.43 11.42
CA THR A 121 2.50 -10.31 12.37
C THR A 121 3.60 -9.25 12.17
N ALA A 122 4.83 -9.66 11.80
CA ALA A 122 5.92 -8.72 11.56
C ALA A 122 5.86 -8.02 10.20
N GLN A 123 5.28 -8.68 9.20
CA GLN A 123 4.99 -8.10 7.89
C GLN A 123 3.82 -7.09 7.97
N LEU A 124 2.71 -7.46 8.63
CA LEU A 124 1.54 -6.58 8.80
C LEU A 124 1.87 -5.26 9.50
N ARG A 125 2.75 -5.27 10.52
CA ARG A 125 3.18 -4.05 11.21
C ARG A 125 3.83 -3.00 10.30
N LYS A 126 4.37 -3.38 9.14
CA LYS A 126 4.94 -2.44 8.15
C LYS A 126 3.85 -1.52 7.58
N PHE A 127 2.63 -2.03 7.47
CA PHE A 127 1.44 -1.31 7.03
C PHE A 127 0.66 -0.68 8.20
N GLY A 128 1.18 -0.77 9.43
CA GLY A 128 0.47 -0.35 10.65
C GLY A 128 -0.52 -1.37 11.21
N LEU A 129 -0.70 -2.50 10.53
CA LEU A 129 -1.73 -3.49 10.83
C LEU A 129 -1.29 -4.51 11.88
N THR A 130 -2.26 -5.06 12.58
CA THR A 130 -2.17 -6.24 13.44
C THR A 130 -2.98 -7.41 12.84
N PRO A 131 -2.80 -8.65 13.33
CA PRO A 131 -3.63 -9.79 12.92
C PRO A 131 -5.14 -9.61 13.20
N ASP A 132 -5.50 -8.77 14.17
CA ASP A 132 -6.89 -8.47 14.53
C ASP A 132 -7.56 -7.46 13.59
N ASP A 133 -6.79 -6.71 12.80
CA ASP A 133 -7.33 -5.78 11.78
C ASP A 133 -7.75 -6.49 10.48
N ILE A 134 -7.32 -7.74 10.28
CA ILE A 134 -7.62 -8.53 9.09
C ILE A 134 -9.11 -8.94 9.08
N GLY A 135 -9.85 -8.46 8.09
CA GLY A 135 -11.28 -8.77 7.93
C GLY A 135 -11.55 -10.08 7.20
N HIS A 136 -10.63 -10.50 6.32
CA HIS A 136 -10.78 -11.67 5.48
C HIS A 136 -9.44 -12.40 5.31
N VAL A 137 -9.46 -13.74 5.35
CA VAL A 137 -8.36 -14.59 4.91
C VAL A 137 -8.90 -15.55 3.84
N PHE A 138 -8.30 -15.54 2.67
CA PHE A 138 -8.64 -16.42 1.54
C PHE A 138 -7.60 -17.53 1.47
N ILE A 139 -8.02 -18.79 1.57
CA ILE A 139 -7.10 -19.94 1.58
C ILE A 139 -7.07 -20.59 0.21
N THR A 140 -5.90 -20.70 -0.40
CA THR A 140 -5.72 -21.37 -1.69
C THR A 140 -5.94 -22.87 -1.56
N HIS A 141 -5.32 -23.50 -0.57
CA HIS A 141 -5.44 -24.92 -0.26
C HIS A 141 -4.99 -25.22 1.18
N LEU A 142 -5.19 -26.44 1.66
CA LEU A 142 -5.05 -26.76 3.10
C LEU A 142 -3.69 -27.34 3.54
N HIS A 143 -2.66 -27.22 2.71
CA HIS A 143 -1.29 -27.54 3.10
C HIS A 143 -0.74 -26.61 4.18
N PHE A 144 0.18 -27.15 4.97
CA PHE A 144 0.60 -26.62 6.27
C PHE A 144 1.12 -25.18 6.22
N ASP A 145 1.86 -24.83 5.19
CA ASP A 145 2.54 -23.55 5.01
C ASP A 145 1.61 -22.43 4.54
N HIS A 146 0.42 -22.79 4.04
CA HIS A 146 -0.64 -21.86 3.69
C HIS A 146 -1.55 -21.54 4.89
N VAL A 147 -1.54 -22.35 5.96
CA VAL A 147 -2.55 -22.25 7.05
C VAL A 147 -2.04 -22.32 8.51
N ASP A 148 -0.75 -22.56 8.80
CA ASP A 148 -0.29 -22.79 10.19
C ASP A 148 -0.54 -21.61 11.16
N ASP A 149 -0.30 -20.36 10.75
CA ASP A 149 -0.59 -19.16 11.56
C ASP A 149 -2.07 -18.69 11.46
N LEU A 150 -2.98 -19.46 10.84
CA LEU A 150 -4.37 -19.04 10.59
C LEU A 150 -5.16 -18.72 11.87
N LEU A 151 -4.78 -19.30 13.01
CA LEU A 151 -5.40 -19.06 14.32
C LEU A 151 -5.05 -17.68 14.91
N ASN A 152 -4.07 -16.98 14.35
CA ASN A 152 -3.67 -15.62 14.72
C ASN A 152 -4.70 -14.56 14.25
N TYR A 153 -5.33 -14.79 13.10
CA TYR A 153 -6.31 -13.87 12.47
C TYR A 153 -7.72 -14.09 13.04
N ARG A 154 -7.93 -13.68 14.29
CA ARG A 154 -9.11 -14.00 15.11
C ARG A 154 -10.40 -13.37 14.62
N ASN A 155 -10.32 -12.16 14.08
CA ASN A 155 -11.49 -11.39 13.61
C ASN A 155 -11.89 -11.69 12.16
N ALA A 156 -11.00 -12.33 11.38
CA ALA A 156 -11.21 -12.54 9.96
C ALA A 156 -12.30 -13.59 9.66
N LYS A 157 -13.09 -13.35 8.60
CA LYS A 157 -13.79 -14.44 7.88
C LYS A 157 -12.77 -15.24 7.08
N VAL A 158 -12.86 -16.57 7.14
CA VAL A 158 -11.90 -17.49 6.52
C VAL A 158 -12.59 -18.21 5.38
N TYR A 159 -12.14 -17.99 4.14
CA TYR A 159 -12.75 -18.52 2.93
C TYR A 159 -11.91 -19.71 2.44
N ILE A 160 -12.55 -20.87 2.27
CA ILE A 160 -11.88 -22.12 1.90
C ILE A 160 -12.65 -22.77 0.75
N GLY A 161 -11.93 -23.33 -0.22
CA GLY A 161 -12.53 -24.13 -1.29
C GLY A 161 -13.38 -25.27 -0.73
N LYS A 162 -14.64 -25.35 -1.13
CA LYS A 162 -15.60 -26.32 -0.55
C LYS A 162 -15.13 -27.77 -0.71
N LYS A 163 -14.67 -28.16 -1.92
CA LYS A 163 -14.07 -29.47 -2.23
C LYS A 163 -12.88 -29.78 -1.31
N GLU A 164 -12.05 -28.78 -1.04
CA GLU A 164 -10.86 -28.92 -0.17
C GLU A 164 -11.27 -29.16 1.29
N TRP A 165 -12.20 -28.36 1.81
CA TRP A 165 -12.71 -28.50 3.17
C TRP A 165 -13.43 -29.84 3.38
N GLU A 166 -14.30 -30.23 2.44
CA GLU A 166 -15.03 -31.50 2.50
C GLU A 166 -14.06 -32.69 2.53
N MET A 167 -13.00 -32.69 1.70
CA MET A 167 -11.99 -33.75 1.69
C MET A 167 -11.13 -33.79 2.97
N ALA A 168 -10.65 -32.62 3.42
CA ALA A 168 -9.82 -32.48 4.61
C ALA A 168 -10.56 -32.74 5.94
N THR A 169 -11.90 -32.87 5.91
CA THR A 169 -12.73 -33.20 7.09
C THR A 169 -13.45 -34.54 6.98
N THR A 170 -13.14 -35.37 5.96
CA THR A 170 -13.58 -36.77 5.92
C THR A 170 -12.98 -37.63 7.04
N ALA A 171 -13.53 -38.84 7.25
CA ALA A 171 -13.04 -39.79 8.26
C ALA A 171 -11.61 -40.32 8.02
N ALA A 172 -11.04 -40.09 6.83
CA ALA A 172 -9.64 -40.34 6.50
C ALA A 172 -9.04 -39.06 5.90
N PRO A 173 -8.80 -38.02 6.72
CA PRO A 173 -8.45 -36.69 6.25
C PRO A 173 -7.10 -36.73 5.52
N THR A 174 -7.11 -36.25 4.29
CA THR A 174 -5.93 -36.11 3.42
C THR A 174 -5.82 -34.66 2.97
N TRP A 175 -4.62 -34.21 2.61
CA TRP A 175 -4.33 -32.86 2.06
C TRP A 175 -4.57 -31.66 3.01
N GLY A 176 -4.95 -31.88 4.28
CA GLY A 176 -5.25 -30.79 5.24
C GLY A 176 -4.40 -30.78 6.51
N HIS A 177 -3.97 -29.58 6.95
CA HIS A 177 -3.24 -29.41 8.21
C HIS A 177 -4.12 -29.74 9.44
N GLY A 178 -3.88 -30.90 10.05
CA GLY A 178 -4.75 -31.49 11.08
C GLY A 178 -5.07 -30.59 12.29
N LYS A 179 -4.10 -29.78 12.77
CA LYS A 179 -4.28 -28.76 13.83
C LYS A 179 -5.39 -27.76 13.47
N ILE A 180 -5.31 -27.20 12.25
CA ILE A 180 -6.24 -26.20 11.75
C ILE A 180 -7.59 -26.83 11.44
N MET A 181 -7.62 -28.04 10.85
CA MET A 181 -8.86 -28.77 10.61
C MET A 181 -9.57 -29.14 11.91
N HIS A 182 -8.84 -29.54 12.95
CA HIS A 182 -9.42 -29.80 14.26
C HIS A 182 -10.06 -28.54 14.86
N GLU A 183 -9.34 -27.41 14.87
CA GLU A 183 -9.86 -26.16 15.42
C GLU A 183 -11.06 -25.61 14.63
N PHE A 184 -10.98 -25.55 13.30
CA PHE A 184 -12.11 -25.05 12.50
C PHE A 184 -13.30 -26.01 12.49
N SER A 185 -13.10 -27.32 12.71
CA SER A 185 -14.20 -28.28 12.84
C SER A 185 -14.84 -28.29 14.24
N ASN A 186 -14.08 -28.06 15.31
CA ASN A 186 -14.54 -28.27 16.70
C ASN A 186 -14.81 -26.97 17.48
N THR A 187 -14.05 -25.91 17.24
CA THR A 187 -14.12 -24.67 18.03
C THR A 187 -15.22 -23.73 17.51
N PRO A 188 -16.24 -23.36 18.33
CA PRO A 188 -17.39 -22.58 17.86
C PRO A 188 -17.06 -21.20 17.26
N SER A 189 -16.01 -20.53 17.74
CA SER A 189 -15.57 -19.23 17.21
C SER A 189 -14.82 -19.34 15.89
N CYS A 190 -14.27 -20.51 15.54
CA CYS A 190 -13.67 -20.78 14.24
C CYS A 190 -14.76 -21.17 13.23
N ARG A 191 -15.65 -22.12 13.58
CA ARG A 191 -16.83 -22.49 12.76
C ARG A 191 -17.67 -21.29 12.34
N LYS A 192 -17.90 -20.32 13.23
CA LYS A 192 -18.69 -19.10 12.94
C LYS A 192 -18.06 -18.14 11.91
N ARG A 193 -16.77 -18.32 11.57
CA ARG A 193 -16.02 -17.46 10.64
C ARG A 193 -15.67 -18.17 9.33
N LEU A 194 -15.86 -19.49 9.26
CA LEU A 194 -15.66 -20.28 8.06
C LEU A 194 -16.70 -19.92 6.99
N VAL A 195 -16.24 -19.72 5.76
CA VAL A 195 -17.03 -19.53 4.55
C VAL A 195 -16.53 -20.52 3.51
N LEU A 196 -17.40 -21.41 3.02
CA LEU A 196 -17.06 -22.32 1.93
C LEU A 196 -17.37 -21.64 0.60
N VAL A 197 -16.45 -21.74 -0.36
CA VAL A 197 -16.54 -21.08 -1.68
C VAL A 197 -16.30 -22.04 -2.84
N GLU A 198 -16.87 -21.68 -3.99
CA GLU A 198 -16.71 -22.35 -5.29
C GLU A 198 -16.26 -21.30 -6.34
N ASP A 199 -16.60 -21.46 -7.63
CA ASP A 199 -16.34 -20.45 -8.67
C ASP A 199 -17.35 -19.29 -8.56
N GLN A 200 -16.95 -18.16 -7.96
CA GLN A 200 -17.84 -17.03 -7.66
C GLN A 200 -17.10 -15.71 -7.35
N GLU A 201 -17.79 -14.57 -7.48
CA GLU A 201 -17.34 -13.32 -6.84
C GLU A 201 -17.54 -13.43 -5.31
N ILE A 202 -16.51 -13.08 -4.53
CA ILE A 202 -16.50 -13.19 -3.05
C ILE A 202 -16.45 -11.83 -2.35
N LEU A 203 -15.88 -10.82 -3.01
CA LEU A 203 -15.94 -9.39 -2.67
C LEU A 203 -15.97 -8.60 -3.99
N PRO A 204 -16.49 -7.36 -4.04
CA PRO A 204 -16.57 -6.59 -5.28
C PRO A 204 -15.22 -6.41 -5.97
N GLY A 205 -15.01 -7.05 -7.11
CA GLY A 205 -13.74 -7.07 -7.84
C GLY A 205 -12.76 -8.19 -7.45
N ILE A 206 -13.18 -9.18 -6.64
CA ILE A 206 -12.41 -10.39 -6.31
C ILE A 206 -13.23 -11.65 -6.55
N GLU A 207 -12.73 -12.54 -7.41
CA GLU A 207 -13.37 -13.80 -7.79
C GLU A 207 -12.54 -15.01 -7.33
N SER A 208 -13.13 -15.90 -6.52
CA SER A 208 -12.58 -17.23 -6.25
C SER A 208 -12.89 -18.17 -7.41
N PHE A 209 -11.97 -19.07 -7.73
CA PHE A 209 -12.22 -20.12 -8.71
C PHE A 209 -11.37 -21.36 -8.41
N TRP A 210 -11.97 -22.52 -8.61
CA TRP A 210 -11.30 -23.80 -8.50
C TRP A 210 -10.27 -23.96 -9.61
N VAL A 211 -9.11 -24.49 -9.23
CA VAL A 211 -7.99 -24.82 -10.12
C VAL A 211 -7.56 -26.28 -9.96
N GLY A 212 -7.67 -26.84 -8.75
CA GLY A 212 -7.35 -28.25 -8.49
C GLY A 212 -5.91 -28.62 -8.83
N GLY A 213 -5.71 -29.88 -9.20
CA GLY A 213 -4.43 -30.43 -9.63
C GLY A 213 -3.46 -30.64 -8.48
N HIS A 214 -2.94 -29.55 -7.89
CA HIS A 214 -1.98 -29.62 -6.79
C HIS A 214 -2.56 -30.36 -5.57
N THR A 215 -3.59 -29.78 -4.94
CA THR A 215 -4.59 -30.53 -4.18
C THR A 215 -5.89 -30.62 -4.97
N PRO A 216 -6.74 -31.64 -4.75
CA PRO A 216 -7.97 -31.77 -5.52
C PRO A 216 -8.91 -30.57 -5.37
N GLY A 217 -8.92 -29.87 -4.23
CA GLY A 217 -9.77 -28.72 -3.97
C GLY A 217 -9.08 -27.35 -4.11
N SER A 218 -7.83 -27.29 -4.58
CA SER A 218 -7.07 -26.04 -4.74
C SER A 218 -7.86 -24.93 -5.44
N MET A 219 -7.82 -23.73 -4.85
CA MET A 219 -8.49 -22.50 -5.29
C MET A 219 -7.47 -21.42 -5.63
N ALA A 220 -7.77 -20.64 -6.66
CA ALA A 220 -7.06 -19.41 -7.02
C ALA A 220 -8.00 -18.20 -6.90
N TYR A 221 -7.41 -17.02 -6.70
CA TYR A 221 -8.13 -15.77 -6.47
C TYR A 221 -7.74 -14.72 -7.50
N ARG A 222 -8.71 -14.27 -8.30
CA ARG A 222 -8.51 -13.18 -9.29
C ARG A 222 -8.93 -11.85 -8.68
N VAL A 223 -8.02 -10.89 -8.68
CA VAL A 223 -8.15 -9.58 -8.04
C VAL A 223 -8.06 -8.47 -9.09
N ASN A 224 -9.04 -7.56 -9.12
CA ASN A 224 -9.00 -6.37 -9.97
C ASN A 224 -8.05 -5.32 -9.38
N THR A 225 -6.94 -5.03 -10.09
CA THR A 225 -5.93 -4.04 -9.66
C THR A 225 -5.85 -2.87 -10.63
N ALA A 226 -5.09 -1.83 -10.28
CA ALA A 226 -4.76 -0.74 -11.21
C ALA A 226 -3.95 -1.19 -12.45
N HIS A 227 -3.32 -2.37 -12.40
CA HIS A 227 -2.48 -2.91 -13.48
C HIS A 227 -3.20 -3.96 -14.35
N GLY A 228 -4.43 -4.33 -14.02
CA GLY A 228 -5.18 -5.44 -14.63
C GLY A 228 -5.63 -6.47 -13.60
N LYS A 229 -6.10 -7.62 -14.08
CA LYS A 229 -6.53 -8.78 -13.28
C LYS A 229 -5.31 -9.61 -12.86
N ALA A 230 -4.90 -9.45 -11.61
CA ALA A 230 -3.90 -10.32 -11.01
C ALA A 230 -4.55 -11.64 -10.55
N VAL A 231 -3.90 -12.78 -10.77
CA VAL A 231 -4.32 -14.08 -10.22
C VAL A 231 -3.28 -14.58 -9.23
N LEU A 232 -3.71 -14.73 -7.98
CA LEU A 232 -3.00 -15.44 -6.92
C LEU A 232 -3.34 -16.93 -7.08
N THR A 233 -2.35 -17.75 -7.41
CA THR A 233 -2.58 -19.09 -7.97
C THR A 233 -2.66 -20.22 -6.95
N GLY A 234 -2.02 -20.05 -5.79
CA GLY A 234 -1.60 -21.19 -4.98
C GLY A 234 -0.64 -22.12 -5.74
N ASP A 235 -0.41 -23.30 -5.18
CA ASP A 235 0.61 -24.24 -5.65
C ASP A 235 0.24 -25.05 -6.89
N THR A 236 -0.95 -24.81 -7.46
CA THR A 236 -1.21 -25.18 -8.86
C THR A 236 -0.21 -24.48 -9.82
N ILE A 237 0.36 -23.34 -9.41
CA ILE A 237 1.52 -22.68 -10.03
C ILE A 237 2.42 -22.09 -8.93
N SER A 238 3.38 -22.85 -8.43
CA SER A 238 4.31 -22.38 -7.38
C SER A 238 5.43 -21.48 -7.92
N LEU A 239 6.00 -21.82 -9.08
CA LEU A 239 6.96 -20.99 -9.81
C LEU A 239 6.34 -20.39 -11.10
N LEU A 240 6.76 -19.20 -11.50
CA LEU A 240 6.35 -18.61 -12.79
C LEU A 240 6.83 -19.50 -13.96
N GLY A 241 7.98 -20.16 -13.79
CA GLY A 241 8.49 -21.13 -14.75
C GLY A 241 7.53 -22.31 -15.01
N ASN A 242 6.66 -22.70 -14.07
CA ASN A 242 5.62 -23.71 -14.32
C ASN A 242 4.61 -23.21 -15.38
N PHE A 243 4.17 -21.96 -15.24
CA PHE A 243 3.24 -21.30 -16.15
C PHE A 243 3.86 -21.02 -17.53
N GLU A 244 5.08 -20.48 -17.57
CA GLU A 244 5.76 -20.09 -18.81
C GLU A 244 6.16 -21.30 -19.64
N ARG A 245 6.79 -22.31 -19.02
CA ARG A 245 7.22 -23.55 -19.68
C ARG A 245 6.05 -24.50 -19.97
N ASN A 246 4.87 -24.25 -19.38
CA ASN A 246 3.69 -25.12 -19.44
C ASN A 246 3.99 -26.52 -18.87
N ILE A 247 4.65 -26.57 -17.70
CA ILE A 247 5.05 -27.78 -16.96
C ILE A 247 4.51 -27.65 -15.53
N PRO A 248 3.67 -28.58 -15.04
CA PRO A 248 3.16 -28.57 -13.67
C PRO A 248 4.28 -28.58 -12.62
N LEU A 249 3.91 -28.27 -11.36
CA LEU A 249 4.72 -28.61 -10.20
C LEU A 249 5.06 -30.11 -10.20
N GLY A 250 6.10 -30.53 -9.49
CA GLY A 250 6.38 -31.95 -9.28
C GLY A 250 5.47 -32.61 -8.22
N ILE A 251 4.89 -31.80 -7.34
CA ILE A 251 3.95 -32.22 -6.28
C ILE A 251 2.52 -31.93 -6.74
N PHE A 252 1.73 -32.96 -7.02
CA PHE A 252 0.30 -32.81 -7.35
C PHE A 252 -0.51 -34.09 -7.09
N SER A 253 -1.82 -33.93 -7.01
CA SER A 253 -2.81 -35.00 -6.94
C SER A 253 -3.30 -35.47 -8.33
N ASP A 254 -3.47 -34.58 -9.31
CA ASP A 254 -3.78 -34.92 -10.70
C ASP A 254 -3.06 -34.00 -11.72
N ARG A 255 -2.44 -34.63 -12.73
CA ARG A 255 -1.64 -33.91 -13.75
C ARG A 255 -2.51 -33.17 -14.76
N GLU A 256 -3.61 -33.77 -15.20
CA GLU A 256 -4.48 -33.19 -16.22
C GLU A 256 -5.33 -32.05 -15.65
N GLU A 257 -5.73 -32.12 -14.37
CA GLU A 257 -6.25 -30.97 -13.63
C GLU A 257 -5.21 -29.83 -13.59
N CYS A 258 -3.94 -30.09 -13.24
CA CYS A 258 -2.86 -29.07 -13.30
C CYS A 258 -2.71 -28.43 -14.70
N MET A 259 -2.74 -29.22 -15.77
CA MET A 259 -2.65 -28.70 -17.15
C MET A 259 -3.88 -27.87 -17.53
N ALA A 260 -5.08 -28.31 -17.15
CA ALA A 260 -6.31 -27.56 -17.33
C ALA A 260 -6.32 -26.24 -16.53
N ALA A 261 -5.72 -26.24 -15.34
CA ALA A 261 -5.58 -25.07 -14.49
C ALA A 261 -4.63 -24.02 -15.07
N ILE A 262 -3.45 -24.42 -15.56
CA ILE A 262 -2.50 -23.52 -16.24
C ILE A 262 -3.20 -22.82 -17.42
N LYS A 263 -4.05 -23.54 -18.17
CA LYS A 263 -4.91 -22.97 -19.21
C LYS A 263 -5.98 -22.02 -18.64
N LYS A 264 -6.77 -22.44 -17.64
CA LYS A 264 -7.85 -21.63 -17.00
C LYS A 264 -7.31 -20.34 -16.38
N ILE A 265 -6.07 -20.34 -15.89
CA ILE A 265 -5.34 -19.17 -15.39
C ILE A 265 -4.89 -18.29 -16.56
N ARG A 266 -4.29 -18.86 -17.61
CA ARG A 266 -3.86 -18.12 -18.82
C ARG A 266 -5.00 -17.40 -19.54
N GLU A 267 -6.22 -17.91 -19.45
CA GLU A 267 -7.42 -17.29 -20.03
C GLU A 267 -8.06 -16.20 -19.14
N ARG A 268 -7.63 -16.06 -17.88
CA ARG A 268 -8.29 -15.19 -16.87
C ARG A 268 -7.35 -14.25 -16.11
N ALA A 269 -6.03 -14.40 -16.26
CA ALA A 269 -5.01 -13.55 -15.68
C ALA A 269 -4.45 -12.56 -16.72
N ASP A 270 -4.46 -11.26 -16.41
CA ASP A 270 -3.55 -10.31 -17.07
C ASP A 270 -2.14 -10.43 -16.45
N ILE A 271 -2.07 -10.83 -15.18
CA ILE A 271 -0.84 -10.96 -14.37
C ILE A 271 -0.94 -12.22 -13.50
N VAL A 272 0.07 -13.07 -13.51
CA VAL A 272 0.15 -14.28 -12.67
C VAL A 272 1.05 -14.01 -11.46
N LEU A 273 0.59 -14.42 -10.27
CA LEU A 273 1.31 -14.30 -8.99
C LEU A 273 1.44 -15.70 -8.35
N PRO A 274 2.57 -16.42 -8.63
CA PRO A 274 2.87 -17.73 -8.08
C PRO A 274 3.14 -17.69 -6.57
N SER A 275 2.73 -18.71 -5.82
CA SER A 275 2.85 -18.79 -4.35
C SER A 275 4.29 -18.80 -3.83
N HIS A 276 5.25 -19.28 -4.63
CA HIS A 276 6.61 -19.56 -4.18
C HIS A 276 7.75 -18.99 -5.05
N ASP A 277 7.45 -18.26 -6.11
CA ASP A 277 8.47 -17.78 -7.04
C ASP A 277 9.31 -16.63 -6.45
N PRO A 278 10.64 -16.79 -6.25
CA PRO A 278 11.47 -15.80 -5.56
C PRO A 278 11.61 -14.48 -6.33
N GLY A 279 11.45 -14.49 -7.67
CA GLY A 279 11.47 -13.27 -8.50
C GLY A 279 10.16 -12.47 -8.45
N THR A 280 9.20 -12.84 -7.60
CA THR A 280 7.91 -12.15 -7.46
C THR A 280 8.09 -10.68 -7.10
N LEU A 281 8.99 -10.34 -6.18
CA LEU A 281 9.23 -8.94 -5.76
C LEU A 281 9.97 -8.12 -6.84
N ASP A 282 10.76 -8.76 -7.70
CA ASP A 282 11.39 -8.11 -8.83
C ASP A 282 10.39 -7.78 -9.94
N ARG A 283 9.38 -8.64 -10.16
CA ARG A 283 8.37 -8.49 -11.23
C ARG A 283 7.10 -7.73 -10.80
N TRP A 284 6.72 -7.78 -9.53
CA TRP A 284 5.53 -7.11 -8.97
C TRP A 284 5.92 -5.81 -8.21
N PRO A 285 5.06 -4.78 -8.17
CA PRO A 285 4.00 -4.53 -9.15
C PRO A 285 4.61 -4.30 -10.54
N PRO A 286 3.83 -4.52 -11.63
CA PRO A 286 4.36 -4.43 -12.98
C PRO A 286 4.86 -3.02 -13.29
N ALA A 287 6.09 -2.95 -13.78
CA ALA A 287 6.74 -1.70 -14.17
C ALA A 287 7.38 -1.86 -15.57
N PRO A 288 7.61 -0.75 -16.30
CA PRO A 288 8.43 -0.78 -17.51
C PRO A 288 9.78 -1.46 -17.26
N LYS A 289 10.30 -2.20 -18.26
CA LYS A 289 11.47 -3.09 -18.10
C LYS A 289 12.74 -2.44 -17.52
N ASN A 290 12.88 -1.12 -17.67
CA ASN A 290 14.00 -0.33 -17.19
C ASN A 290 13.58 0.72 -16.11
N ALA A 291 12.41 0.56 -15.49
CA ALA A 291 11.93 1.49 -14.47
C ALA A 291 12.72 1.31 -13.17
N ILE A 292 13.29 2.41 -12.67
CA ILE A 292 13.97 2.41 -11.37
C ILE A 292 12.92 2.13 -10.29
N LYS A 293 13.14 1.07 -9.50
CA LYS A 293 12.42 0.77 -8.27
C LYS A 293 13.27 1.28 -7.11
N TYR A 294 12.88 2.39 -6.50
CA TYR A 294 13.64 3.04 -5.44
C TYR A 294 13.41 2.39 -4.07
N THR A 295 14.40 2.54 -3.20
CA THR A 295 14.28 2.41 -1.74
C THR A 295 14.19 3.80 -1.13
N ILE A 296 13.41 3.97 -0.06
CA ILE A 296 13.41 5.20 0.75
C ILE A 296 14.02 4.87 2.12
N ARG A 297 14.87 5.76 2.63
CA ARG A 297 15.46 5.69 3.97
C ARG A 297 15.02 6.87 4.82
N ALA A 298 14.29 6.61 5.90
CA ALA A 298 14.02 7.58 6.95
C ALA A 298 15.25 7.73 7.86
N ILE A 299 15.86 8.92 7.89
CA ILE A 299 16.98 9.25 8.78
C ILE A 299 16.49 10.26 9.81
N LYS A 300 16.52 9.89 11.10
CA LYS A 300 16.20 10.80 12.20
C LYS A 300 17.29 11.86 12.35
N VAL A 301 16.89 13.13 12.29
CA VAL A 301 17.75 14.32 12.44
C VAL A 301 17.38 15.20 13.65
N GLY A 302 16.52 14.70 14.53
CA GLY A 302 16.16 15.33 15.80
C GLY A 302 14.86 14.78 16.38
N GLN A 303 14.43 15.34 17.50
CA GLN A 303 13.12 15.09 18.12
C GLN A 303 12.63 16.30 18.93
N CYS A 304 11.32 16.37 19.15
CA CYS A 304 10.70 17.36 20.02
C CYS A 304 9.36 16.87 20.57
N GLU A 305 8.80 17.63 21.51
CA GLU A 305 7.43 17.47 22.00
C GLU A 305 6.57 18.60 21.45
N VAL A 306 5.55 18.26 20.66
CA VAL A 306 4.67 19.23 19.96
C VAL A 306 3.26 19.14 20.51
N ARG A 307 2.60 20.28 20.73
CA ARG A 307 1.24 20.32 21.27
C ARG A 307 0.23 19.67 20.32
N ASP A 308 -0.66 18.85 20.85
CA ASP A 308 -1.61 18.07 20.05
C ASP A 308 -2.55 18.92 19.19
N TYR A 309 -2.85 20.16 19.59
CA TYR A 309 -3.65 21.10 18.79
C TYR A 309 -2.99 21.54 17.47
N ILE A 310 -1.70 21.24 17.26
CA ILE A 310 -1.02 21.38 15.95
C ILE A 310 -1.19 20.08 15.16
N THR A 311 -0.89 18.95 15.79
CA THR A 311 -1.02 17.60 15.21
C THR A 311 -2.44 17.33 14.70
N PHE A 312 -3.47 17.85 15.37
CA PHE A 312 -4.88 17.55 15.06
C PHE A 312 -5.76 18.82 15.11
N GLN A 313 -6.57 19.00 14.07
CA GLN A 313 -7.54 20.10 13.90
C GLN A 313 -8.71 20.04 14.90
N ASP A 314 -9.09 18.84 15.34
CA ASP A 314 -10.28 18.55 16.15
C ASP A 314 -10.08 18.70 17.67
N THR A 315 -8.98 19.31 18.09
CA THR A 315 -8.65 19.53 19.51
C THR A 315 -7.88 20.83 19.75
N ASP A 316 -8.11 21.44 20.91
CA ASP A 316 -7.29 22.53 21.46
C ASP A 316 -6.43 22.03 22.65
N SER A 317 -6.11 20.73 22.68
CA SER A 317 -5.34 20.08 23.75
C SER A 317 -3.92 20.63 23.90
N GLU A 318 -3.59 21.06 25.13
CA GLU A 318 -2.25 21.47 25.55
C GLU A 318 -1.32 20.29 25.92
N GLN A 319 -1.79 19.04 25.77
CA GLN A 319 -0.92 17.85 25.87
C GLN A 319 0.08 17.81 24.72
N THR A 320 1.19 17.09 24.92
CA THR A 320 2.24 16.97 23.89
C THR A 320 2.36 15.58 23.31
N SER A 321 2.77 15.59 22.05
CA SER A 321 3.01 14.46 21.18
C SER A 321 4.49 14.45 20.82
N THR A 322 5.20 13.34 21.07
CA THR A 322 6.55 13.18 20.54
C THR A 322 6.53 13.22 19.02
N TYR A 323 7.38 14.06 18.45
CA TYR A 323 7.72 14.17 17.04
C TYR A 323 9.19 13.78 16.87
N TYR A 324 9.49 13.00 15.83
CA TYR A 324 10.85 12.91 15.29
C TYR A 324 10.96 13.85 14.10
N LEU A 325 12.15 14.40 13.85
CA LEU A 325 12.42 15.13 12.61
C LEU A 325 13.14 14.17 11.68
N TYR A 326 12.63 13.99 10.46
CA TYR A 326 13.23 13.11 9.46
C TYR A 326 13.77 13.92 8.27
N ILE A 327 14.90 13.47 7.74
CA ILE A 327 15.19 13.61 6.31
C ILE A 327 14.94 12.26 5.65
N TRP A 328 14.51 12.26 4.40
CA TRP A 328 14.30 11.03 3.63
C TRP A 328 15.34 10.96 2.52
N VAL A 329 15.95 9.81 2.33
CA VAL A 329 16.86 9.58 1.19
C VAL A 329 16.23 8.57 0.25
N ILE A 330 16.12 8.92 -1.02
CA ILE A 330 15.62 8.04 -2.08
C ILE A 330 16.85 7.48 -2.82
N GLU A 331 16.99 6.15 -2.78
CA GLU A 331 18.18 5.39 -3.20
C GLU A 331 17.82 4.34 -4.28
N GLY A 332 18.79 3.96 -5.11
CA GLY A 332 18.61 2.98 -6.20
C GLY A 332 18.60 3.58 -7.61
N GLY A 333 18.52 4.91 -7.72
CA GLY A 333 18.84 5.63 -8.97
C GLY A 333 20.35 5.90 -9.12
N PRO A 334 20.79 6.54 -10.23
CA PRO A 334 22.21 6.79 -10.52
C PRO A 334 22.94 7.67 -9.47
N LYS A 335 22.20 8.48 -8.74
CA LYS A 335 22.65 9.30 -7.60
C LYS A 335 21.52 9.39 -6.57
N PRO A 336 21.82 9.55 -5.27
CA PRO A 336 20.79 9.73 -4.25
C PRO A 336 19.99 11.04 -4.46
N ILE A 337 18.79 11.06 -3.89
CA ILE A 337 17.91 12.23 -3.77
C ILE A 337 17.56 12.37 -2.29
N VAL A 338 17.53 13.59 -1.78
CA VAL A 338 17.09 13.91 -0.42
C VAL A 338 15.71 14.57 -0.48
N VAL A 339 14.82 14.25 0.47
CA VAL A 339 13.57 14.98 0.71
C VAL A 339 13.61 15.56 2.10
N ASP A 340 13.48 16.89 2.16
CA ASP A 340 13.70 17.76 3.32
C ASP A 340 15.09 17.62 3.98
N THR A 341 15.56 18.66 4.68
CA THR A 341 16.97 18.75 5.12
C THR A 341 17.18 18.78 6.64
N GLY A 342 16.14 18.90 7.45
CA GLY A 342 16.26 19.10 8.90
C GLY A 342 16.70 20.53 9.29
N PRO A 343 16.51 20.93 10.55
CA PRO A 343 16.99 22.23 11.06
C PRO A 343 18.51 22.20 11.29
N LYS A 344 19.17 23.27 10.84
CA LYS A 344 20.60 23.56 10.99
C LYS A 344 20.84 24.36 12.27
N ASN A 345 19.94 25.28 12.61
CA ASN A 345 19.95 26.00 13.89
C ASN A 345 18.77 25.63 14.81
N PRO A 346 18.80 24.47 15.51
CA PRO A 346 17.70 24.04 16.38
C PRO A 346 17.45 24.98 17.56
N GLU A 347 18.43 25.76 18.00
CA GLU A 347 18.24 26.72 19.10
C GLU A 347 17.41 27.94 18.67
N GLU A 348 17.65 28.46 17.46
CA GLU A 348 16.89 29.57 16.88
C GLU A 348 15.50 29.11 16.45
N PHE A 349 15.42 27.93 15.82
CA PHE A 349 14.15 27.27 15.52
C PHE A 349 13.30 27.11 16.79
N SER A 350 13.86 26.53 17.87
CA SER A 350 13.15 26.36 19.14
C SER A 350 12.68 27.67 19.77
N LYS A 351 13.45 28.77 19.64
CA LYS A 351 13.02 30.11 20.10
C LYS A 351 11.82 30.61 19.30
N SER A 352 11.78 30.36 17.99
CA SER A 352 10.65 30.74 17.13
C SER A 352 9.40 29.89 17.32
N THR A 353 9.55 28.60 17.68
CA THR A 353 8.46 27.63 17.81
C THR A 353 8.03 27.32 19.24
N ALA A 354 8.66 27.91 20.27
CA ALA A 354 8.45 27.63 21.70
C ALA A 354 6.99 27.62 22.20
N LYS A 355 6.08 28.36 21.53
CA LYS A 355 4.63 28.31 21.80
C LYS A 355 4.06 26.92 21.56
N TYR A 356 4.47 26.30 20.45
CA TYR A 356 3.95 25.04 19.90
C TYR A 356 4.79 23.83 20.31
N ILE A 357 6.09 24.05 20.53
CA ILE A 357 7.10 23.03 20.84
C ILE A 357 7.71 23.32 22.22
N PRO A 358 7.00 23.04 23.33
CA PRO A 358 7.54 23.22 24.68
C PRO A 358 8.80 22.37 24.88
N GLY A 359 9.87 23.00 25.37
CA GLY A 359 11.19 22.37 25.51
C GLY A 359 12.07 22.41 24.24
N GLY A 360 11.49 22.71 23.07
CA GLY A 360 12.21 22.87 21.81
C GLY A 360 12.63 21.56 21.12
N VAL A 361 13.51 21.69 20.12
CA VAL A 361 14.08 20.58 19.35
C VAL A 361 15.41 20.13 19.95
N VAL A 362 15.47 18.85 20.32
CA VAL A 362 16.71 18.16 20.69
C VAL A 362 17.28 17.50 19.43
N GLN A 363 18.53 17.81 19.11
CA GLN A 363 19.27 17.28 17.97
C GLN A 363 20.69 16.92 18.41
N LEU A 364 20.99 15.63 18.46
CA LEU A 364 22.28 15.11 18.89
C LEU A 364 23.41 15.45 17.88
N PRO A 365 24.69 15.47 18.29
CA PRO A 365 25.81 15.79 17.41
C PRO A 365 25.90 14.92 16.15
N GLU A 366 25.38 13.70 16.18
CA GLU A 366 25.34 12.70 15.11
C GLU A 366 23.99 12.64 14.35
N GLU A 367 22.99 13.38 14.80
CA GLU A 367 21.70 13.62 14.13
C GLU A 367 21.76 14.86 13.22
N ARG A 368 22.78 15.71 13.38
CA ARG A 368 23.07 16.82 12.44
C ARG A 368 23.14 16.27 11.01
N THR A 369 22.28 16.74 10.11
CA THR A 369 22.02 16.24 8.75
C THR A 369 23.27 15.73 8.02
N ILE A 370 24.34 16.52 7.97
CA ILE A 370 25.58 16.18 7.24
C ILE A 370 26.34 14.99 7.87
N ARG A 371 26.30 14.85 9.19
CA ARG A 371 26.86 13.71 9.91
C ARG A 371 25.93 12.50 9.84
N ALA A 372 24.62 12.71 9.84
CA ALA A 372 23.63 11.65 9.68
C ALA A 372 23.74 11.01 8.28
N LEU A 373 23.76 11.80 7.20
CA LEU A 373 24.02 11.33 5.83
C LEU A 373 25.35 10.57 5.73
N LYS A 374 26.44 11.12 6.27
CA LYS A 374 27.77 10.46 6.26
C LYS A 374 27.78 9.13 7.02
N ARG A 375 27.01 8.98 8.10
CA ARG A 375 26.84 7.69 8.82
C ARG A 375 26.11 6.63 7.99
N HIS A 376 25.32 7.05 7.01
CA HIS A 376 24.66 6.19 6.03
C HIS A 376 25.44 6.07 4.70
N GLY A 377 26.69 6.53 4.65
CA GLY A 377 27.56 6.42 3.47
C GLY A 377 27.29 7.44 2.37
N ILE A 378 26.47 8.46 2.63
CA ILE A 378 26.03 9.45 1.63
C ILE A 378 26.85 10.73 1.79
N ASP A 379 27.54 11.15 0.72
CA ASP A 379 28.12 12.49 0.62
C ASP A 379 27.07 13.48 0.07
N PRO A 380 26.85 14.65 0.72
CA PRO A 380 25.99 15.72 0.18
C PRO A 380 26.39 16.21 -1.22
N ALA A 381 27.64 16.04 -1.65
CA ALA A 381 28.08 16.33 -3.00
C ALA A 381 27.61 15.30 -4.05
N ASP A 382 27.22 14.10 -3.62
CA ASP A 382 26.66 13.08 -4.52
C ASP A 382 25.14 13.17 -4.70
N VAL A 383 24.45 13.90 -3.82
CA VAL A 383 23.00 14.17 -3.93
C VAL A 383 22.69 14.94 -5.22
N SER A 384 21.80 14.37 -6.04
CA SER A 384 21.39 14.95 -7.33
C SER A 384 20.26 15.97 -7.21
N HIS A 385 19.32 15.71 -6.29
CA HIS A 385 18.17 16.56 -6.02
C HIS A 385 17.89 16.62 -4.52
N VAL A 386 17.50 17.80 -4.05
CA VAL A 386 16.89 18.02 -2.74
C VAL A 386 15.46 18.48 -3.01
N ILE A 387 14.47 17.65 -2.69
CA ILE A 387 13.05 17.98 -2.86
C ILE A 387 12.53 18.51 -1.52
N ILE A 388 11.86 19.65 -1.52
CA ILE A 388 11.36 20.31 -0.31
C ILE A 388 9.84 20.18 -0.26
N THR A 389 9.28 19.63 0.82
CA THR A 389 7.82 19.48 0.99
C THR A 389 7.13 20.85 1.12
N HIS A 390 7.72 21.74 1.92
CA HIS A 390 7.30 23.13 2.14
C HIS A 390 8.43 23.96 2.78
N LEU A 391 8.32 25.30 2.82
CA LEU A 391 9.40 26.20 3.22
C LEU A 391 9.30 26.69 4.69
N HIS A 392 9.16 25.76 5.64
CA HIS A 392 9.52 26.01 7.05
C HIS A 392 10.99 25.63 7.32
N PRO A 393 11.71 26.32 8.23
CA PRO A 393 13.16 26.24 8.30
C PRO A 393 13.70 24.82 8.50
N ASP A 394 13.04 24.02 9.34
CA ASP A 394 13.34 22.63 9.62
C ASP A 394 13.23 21.68 8.41
N HIS A 395 12.70 22.14 7.28
CA HIS A 395 12.64 21.37 6.03
C HIS A 395 13.71 21.79 5.00
N TYR A 396 14.33 22.98 5.10
CA TYR A 396 15.27 23.48 4.07
C TYR A 396 16.59 24.12 4.57
N ASP A 397 16.81 24.23 5.89
CA ASP A 397 17.93 24.98 6.51
C ASP A 397 19.34 24.62 6.00
N TYR A 398 19.57 23.38 5.54
CA TYR A 398 20.89 22.89 5.07
C TYR A 398 21.11 23.06 3.55
N PHE A 399 20.37 23.95 2.88
CA PHE A 399 20.51 24.22 1.43
C PHE A 399 21.97 24.38 0.96
N ASP A 400 22.79 25.13 1.70
CA ASP A 400 24.19 25.42 1.35
C ASP A 400 25.12 24.20 1.38
N ALA A 401 24.70 23.09 1.97
CA ALA A 401 25.50 21.89 2.14
C ALA A 401 25.43 20.89 0.96
N PHE A 402 24.53 21.10 -0.01
CA PHE A 402 24.37 20.21 -1.18
C PHE A 402 24.87 20.90 -2.47
N PRO A 403 26.19 20.91 -2.73
CA PRO A 403 26.81 21.78 -3.75
C PRO A 403 26.44 21.44 -5.19
N ASN A 404 26.02 20.20 -5.46
CA ASN A 404 25.70 19.70 -6.80
C ASN A 404 24.19 19.48 -7.03
N ALA A 405 23.37 19.52 -5.98
CA ALA A 405 21.96 19.17 -6.07
C ALA A 405 21.10 20.26 -6.72
N ARG A 406 20.04 19.88 -7.43
CA ARG A 406 18.91 20.76 -7.78
C ARG A 406 17.90 20.79 -6.64
N PHE A 407 17.35 21.95 -6.33
CA PHE A 407 16.39 22.15 -5.25
C PHE A 407 14.99 22.27 -5.83
N VAL A 408 14.16 21.24 -5.61
CA VAL A 408 12.81 21.17 -6.15
C VAL A 408 11.81 21.68 -5.12
N VAL A 409 11.15 22.79 -5.44
CA VAL A 409 10.24 23.50 -4.54
C VAL A 409 8.96 23.82 -5.30
N ASN A 410 7.80 23.73 -4.64
CA ASN A 410 6.54 24.13 -5.26
C ASN A 410 6.55 25.64 -5.62
N ARG A 411 6.01 25.98 -6.79
CA ARG A 411 6.03 27.34 -7.34
C ARG A 411 5.22 28.34 -6.51
N LEU A 412 4.10 27.92 -5.91
CA LEU A 412 3.29 28.77 -5.03
C LEU A 412 4.02 28.98 -3.69
N GLU A 413 4.55 27.91 -3.12
CA GLU A 413 5.30 27.95 -1.86
C GLU A 413 6.49 28.92 -1.92
N TYR A 414 7.28 28.83 -2.99
CA TYR A 414 8.40 29.74 -3.21
C TYR A 414 7.94 31.20 -3.39
N LYS A 415 6.85 31.44 -4.14
CA LYS A 415 6.31 32.79 -4.34
C LYS A 415 5.80 33.41 -3.05
N GLU A 416 5.03 32.68 -2.24
CA GLU A 416 4.50 33.19 -0.96
C GLU A 416 5.60 33.35 0.09
N THR A 417 6.59 32.47 0.12
CA THR A 417 7.74 32.59 1.03
C THR A 417 8.64 33.77 0.66
N THR A 418 8.85 34.02 -0.63
CA THR A 418 9.68 35.16 -1.09
C THR A 418 8.93 36.49 -1.23
N GLY A 419 7.60 36.51 -1.04
CA GLY A 419 6.76 37.72 -1.07
C GLY A 419 6.22 38.11 -2.45
N GLN A 420 6.43 37.29 -3.47
CA GLN A 420 6.07 37.56 -4.88
C GLN A 420 4.56 37.56 -5.15
N THR A 421 3.73 37.07 -4.22
CA THR A 421 2.26 37.14 -4.31
C THR A 421 1.67 38.51 -3.92
N GLY A 422 2.48 39.42 -3.37
CA GLY A 422 2.12 40.83 -3.16
C GLY A 422 2.48 41.35 -1.77
N GLY A 423 3.29 42.41 -1.70
CA GLY A 423 3.59 43.18 -0.48
C GLY A 423 4.38 42.47 0.63
N GLY A 424 4.57 41.16 0.55
CA GLY A 424 5.31 40.37 1.54
C GLY A 424 6.82 40.65 1.54
N ARG A 425 7.45 40.46 2.70
CA ARG A 425 8.91 40.36 2.81
C ARG A 425 9.35 38.93 2.46
N ASN A 426 10.53 38.78 1.86
CA ASN A 426 11.14 37.46 1.67
C ASN A 426 11.50 36.84 3.03
N ARG A 427 10.93 35.67 3.32
CA ARG A 427 11.06 34.91 4.58
C ARG A 427 12.12 33.81 4.55
N LEU A 428 12.81 33.60 3.43
CA LEU A 428 13.92 32.64 3.35
C LEU A 428 15.07 33.03 4.28
N ALA A 429 15.67 32.04 4.94
CA ALA A 429 16.91 32.20 5.70
C ALA A 429 18.00 32.90 4.87
N ALA A 430 18.80 33.75 5.53
CA ALA A 430 19.66 34.71 4.85
C ALA A 430 20.86 34.06 4.13
N ASP A 431 21.34 32.92 4.63
CA ASP A 431 22.36 32.08 4.02
C ASP A 431 21.80 31.22 2.87
N VAL A 432 20.59 30.67 3.03
CA VAL A 432 19.85 29.97 1.95
C VAL A 432 19.62 30.91 0.77
N ARG A 433 19.16 32.15 1.01
CA ARG A 433 19.06 33.18 -0.05
C ARG A 433 20.42 33.43 -0.70
N LYS A 434 21.47 33.65 0.09
CA LYS A 434 22.84 33.85 -0.41
C LYS A 434 23.43 32.65 -1.17
N ALA A 435 22.92 31.43 -0.94
CA ALA A 435 23.28 30.24 -1.69
C ALA A 435 22.50 30.13 -3.02
N LEU A 436 21.20 30.48 -3.02
CA LEU A 436 20.40 30.66 -4.24
C LEU A 436 20.97 31.77 -5.14
N ASP A 437 21.33 32.92 -4.58
CA ASP A 437 21.93 34.06 -5.31
C ASP A 437 23.24 33.67 -6.04
N LYS A 438 23.94 32.65 -5.55
CA LYS A 438 25.16 32.08 -6.16
C LYS A 438 24.89 30.95 -7.17
N ARG A 439 23.72 30.32 -7.10
CA ARG A 439 23.35 29.12 -7.87
C ARG A 439 21.87 29.21 -8.31
N PRO A 440 21.46 30.24 -9.08
CA PRO A 440 20.06 30.42 -9.46
C PRO A 440 19.52 29.21 -10.24
N ASP A 441 20.34 28.64 -11.14
CA ASP A 441 19.99 27.46 -11.97
C ASP A 441 19.82 26.15 -11.17
N ALA A 442 20.20 26.14 -9.89
CA ALA A 442 19.92 25.02 -9.00
C ALA A 442 18.46 24.97 -8.56
N LEU A 443 17.72 26.09 -8.61
CA LEU A 443 16.30 26.12 -8.21
C LEU A 443 15.39 25.58 -9.33
N GLN A 444 14.66 24.51 -9.03
CA GLN A 444 13.60 23.96 -9.86
C GLN A 444 12.26 24.28 -9.20
N LEU A 445 11.52 25.21 -9.79
CA LEU A 445 10.14 25.50 -9.36
C LEU A 445 9.17 24.57 -10.09
N ALA A 446 8.54 23.69 -9.32
CA ALA A 446 7.63 22.64 -9.76
C ALA A 446 6.16 22.96 -9.43
N ASP A 447 5.22 22.26 -10.07
CA ASP A 447 3.81 22.24 -9.67
C ASP A 447 3.33 20.79 -9.52
N GLU A 448 3.06 20.10 -10.62
CA GLU A 448 2.96 18.64 -10.69
C GLU A 448 3.86 18.13 -11.85
N GLU A 449 4.93 17.38 -11.53
CA GLU A 449 5.87 16.88 -12.53
C GLU A 449 6.68 15.65 -12.05
N GLU A 450 7.10 14.80 -12.99
CA GLU A 450 8.07 13.73 -12.73
C GLU A 450 9.49 14.33 -12.76
N VAL A 451 10.09 14.48 -11.58
CA VAL A 451 11.40 15.14 -11.37
C VAL A 451 12.53 14.28 -11.93
N VAL A 452 12.47 12.98 -11.65
CA VAL A 452 13.28 11.92 -12.26
C VAL A 452 12.40 10.69 -12.47
N PRO A 453 12.72 9.78 -13.42
CA PRO A 453 11.87 8.62 -13.72
C PRO A 453 11.57 7.75 -12.49
N GLY A 454 10.31 7.78 -12.01
CA GLY A 454 9.86 7.10 -10.79
C GLY A 454 9.72 7.98 -9.55
N VAL A 455 10.01 9.29 -9.62
CA VAL A 455 9.79 10.26 -8.52
C VAL A 455 9.03 11.48 -9.05
N ARG A 456 7.78 11.66 -8.60
CA ARG A 456 6.87 12.75 -9.03
C ARG A 456 6.47 13.62 -7.84
N VAL A 457 6.58 14.94 -7.98
CA VAL A 457 6.00 15.91 -7.03
C VAL A 457 4.59 16.31 -7.45
N PHE A 458 3.72 16.59 -6.49
CA PHE A 458 2.33 17.00 -6.75
C PHE A 458 1.79 17.89 -5.62
N PRO A 459 0.91 18.86 -5.90
CA PRO A 459 0.44 19.81 -4.89
C PRO A 459 -0.54 19.15 -3.91
N LEU A 460 -0.47 19.59 -2.65
CA LEU A 460 -1.39 19.20 -1.57
C LEU A 460 -2.11 20.42 -0.96
N GLY A 461 -1.45 21.58 -0.85
CA GLY A 461 -2.09 22.85 -0.46
C GLY A 461 -2.65 22.93 0.97
N CYS A 462 -2.24 22.02 1.85
CA CYS A 462 -2.57 21.97 3.28
C CYS A 462 -1.34 22.31 4.12
N HIS A 463 -1.53 22.82 5.36
CA HIS A 463 -0.49 23.39 6.25
C HIS A 463 0.14 24.68 5.70
N SER A 464 0.67 24.65 4.47
CA SER A 464 0.95 25.82 3.63
C SER A 464 0.14 25.73 2.33
N SER A 465 -0.04 26.86 1.64
CA SER A 465 -0.74 26.91 0.34
C SER A 465 -0.01 26.13 -0.76
N GLY A 466 1.32 26.01 -0.65
CA GLY A 466 2.18 25.37 -1.63
C GLY A 466 2.77 24.03 -1.20
N SER A 467 2.39 23.47 -0.04
CA SER A 467 2.83 22.13 0.38
C SER A 467 2.64 21.11 -0.73
N GLN A 468 3.68 20.31 -1.00
CA GLN A 468 3.68 19.27 -2.03
C GLN A 468 4.06 17.90 -1.46
N GLY A 469 3.42 16.85 -2.01
CA GLY A 469 3.75 15.47 -1.74
C GLY A 469 4.75 14.92 -2.76
N ILE A 470 5.57 13.95 -2.34
CA ILE A 470 6.55 13.28 -3.19
C ILE A 470 6.09 11.82 -3.36
N LEU A 471 5.62 11.47 -4.57
CA LEU A 471 5.24 10.12 -4.95
C LEU A 471 6.47 9.39 -5.52
N VAL A 472 6.87 8.29 -4.88
CA VAL A 472 8.04 7.48 -5.22
C VAL A 472 7.60 6.08 -5.66
N ARG A 473 8.16 5.57 -6.75
CA ARG A 473 7.96 4.18 -7.21
C ARG A 473 8.99 3.26 -6.55
N THR A 474 8.52 2.31 -5.76
CA THR A 474 9.35 1.36 -5.00
C THR A 474 9.06 -0.10 -5.40
N GLN A 475 9.79 -1.08 -4.85
CA GLN A 475 9.46 -2.49 -5.06
C GLN A 475 8.12 -2.88 -4.43
N MET A 476 7.73 -2.22 -3.34
CA MET A 476 6.41 -2.37 -2.71
C MET A 476 5.32 -1.59 -3.46
N GLY A 477 5.63 -0.94 -4.59
CA GLY A 477 4.72 -0.08 -5.33
C GLY A 477 4.85 1.40 -4.97
N PRO A 478 3.79 2.22 -5.15
CA PRO A 478 3.85 3.63 -4.82
C PRO A 478 4.04 3.86 -3.31
N VAL A 479 4.77 4.92 -2.98
CA VAL A 479 4.91 5.46 -1.61
C VAL A 479 4.81 6.98 -1.70
N VAL A 480 4.12 7.63 -0.76
CA VAL A 480 4.07 9.10 -0.68
C VAL A 480 4.79 9.59 0.57
N ILE A 481 5.81 10.42 0.42
CA ILE A 481 6.29 11.30 1.49
C ILE A 481 5.38 12.53 1.51
N ALA A 482 4.66 12.73 2.60
CA ALA A 482 3.51 13.64 2.65
C ALA A 482 3.83 15.07 3.13
N GLY A 483 4.95 15.26 3.82
CA GLY A 483 5.20 16.48 4.60
C GLY A 483 4.13 16.70 5.68
N ASP A 484 4.08 17.92 6.20
CA ASP A 484 3.23 18.35 7.32
C ASP A 484 1.72 18.30 7.05
N VAL A 485 1.32 18.00 5.81
CA VAL A 485 -0.06 17.60 5.48
C VAL A 485 -0.47 16.35 6.26
N VAL A 486 0.50 15.51 6.65
CA VAL A 486 0.31 14.31 7.48
C VAL A 486 1.47 14.25 8.50
N TYR A 487 1.32 14.92 9.65
CA TYR A 487 2.34 14.88 10.73
C TYR A 487 2.56 13.46 11.28
N LYS A 488 1.47 12.70 11.45
CA LYS A 488 1.40 11.35 12.04
C LYS A 488 0.52 10.39 11.25
N TYR A 489 0.74 9.08 11.38
CA TYR A 489 -0.10 8.07 10.71
C TYR A 489 -1.58 8.22 11.10
N GLU A 490 -1.86 8.61 12.34
CA GLU A 490 -3.23 8.86 12.81
C GLU A 490 -3.98 9.91 11.98
N ASN A 491 -3.28 10.90 11.39
CA ASN A 491 -3.93 11.90 10.53
C ASN A 491 -4.58 11.24 9.31
N ILE A 492 -3.83 10.39 8.60
CA ILE A 492 -4.28 9.75 7.37
C ILE A 492 -5.18 8.54 7.62
N GLU A 493 -4.94 7.80 8.71
CA GLU A 493 -5.64 6.55 9.07
C GLU A 493 -7.01 6.78 9.71
N LYS A 494 -7.18 7.85 10.51
CA LYS A 494 -8.46 8.19 11.15
C LYS A 494 -9.18 9.38 10.49
N ASP A 495 -8.66 9.88 9.38
CA ASP A 495 -9.06 11.14 8.73
C ASP A 495 -9.15 12.32 9.73
N ARG A 496 -8.09 12.50 10.53
CA ARG A 496 -7.96 13.59 11.51
C ARG A 496 -6.93 14.61 10.98
N PRO A 497 -7.32 15.62 10.18
CA PRO A 497 -6.36 16.55 9.57
C PRO A 497 -5.53 17.31 10.62
N GLY A 498 -4.33 17.75 10.22
CA GLY A 498 -3.51 18.69 10.99
C GLY A 498 -4.12 20.10 11.05
N ARG A 499 -3.65 20.94 11.99
CA ARG A 499 -4.22 22.27 12.24
C ARG A 499 -4.02 23.21 11.05
N SER A 500 -5.13 23.66 10.46
CA SER A 500 -5.13 24.43 9.21
C SER A 500 -6.18 25.55 9.22
N PRO A 501 -5.92 26.71 8.57
CA PRO A 501 -6.94 27.71 8.28
C PRO A 501 -8.10 27.17 7.42
N ASN A 502 -7.88 26.07 6.69
CA ASN A 502 -8.90 25.41 5.88
C ASN A 502 -8.79 23.87 6.01
N GLU A 503 -9.59 23.32 6.92
CA GLU A 503 -9.70 21.87 7.14
C GLU A 503 -10.13 21.09 5.90
N ARG A 504 -11.01 21.68 5.06
CA ARG A 504 -11.57 21.01 3.88
C ARG A 504 -10.47 20.64 2.88
N VAL A 505 -9.56 21.58 2.62
CA VAL A 505 -8.40 21.37 1.73
C VAL A 505 -7.48 20.29 2.30
N CYS A 506 -7.29 20.21 3.63
CA CYS A 506 -6.52 19.14 4.25
C CYS A 506 -7.17 17.76 4.11
N ARG A 507 -8.51 17.65 4.22
CA ARG A 507 -9.22 16.39 3.96
C ARG A 507 -9.16 15.99 2.47
N GLU A 508 -9.28 16.96 1.57
CA GLU A 508 -9.12 16.76 0.12
C GLU A 508 -7.69 16.30 -0.24
N ALA A 509 -6.66 16.91 0.36
CA ALA A 509 -5.26 16.51 0.21
C ALA A 509 -5.01 15.08 0.73
N MET A 510 -5.51 14.74 1.92
CA MET A 510 -5.42 13.38 2.48
C MET A 510 -6.18 12.35 1.63
N ALA A 511 -7.34 12.71 1.05
CA ALA A 511 -8.04 11.85 0.10
C ALA A 511 -7.24 11.63 -1.19
N SER A 512 -6.60 12.68 -1.72
CA SER A 512 -5.68 12.58 -2.86
C SER A 512 -4.53 11.60 -2.58
N ILE A 513 -3.86 11.73 -1.42
CA ILE A 513 -2.79 10.82 -0.99
C ILE A 513 -3.26 9.36 -0.97
N ARG A 514 -4.39 9.05 -0.31
CA ARG A 514 -4.94 7.67 -0.24
C ARG A 514 -5.32 7.09 -1.60
N SER A 515 -5.72 7.94 -2.56
CA SER A 515 -5.98 7.50 -3.94
C SER A 515 -4.70 7.03 -4.65
N LEU A 516 -3.55 7.64 -4.34
CA LEU A 516 -2.25 7.36 -4.97
C LEU A 516 -1.50 6.17 -4.32
N THR A 517 -1.69 5.91 -3.03
CA THR A 517 -0.91 4.91 -2.28
C THR A 517 -1.66 4.37 -1.04
N ASP A 518 -1.30 3.17 -0.56
CA ASP A 518 -1.54 2.75 0.84
C ASP A 518 -0.36 3.09 1.75
N ILE A 519 0.87 3.12 1.21
CA ILE A 519 2.09 3.44 1.97
C ILE A 519 2.28 4.96 1.97
N VAL A 520 1.93 5.58 3.08
CA VAL A 520 2.14 7.01 3.36
C VAL A 520 3.23 7.15 4.41
N LEU A 521 4.17 8.07 4.19
CA LEU A 521 5.24 8.40 5.10
C LEU A 521 4.94 9.78 5.72
N PRO A 522 4.46 9.81 6.98
CA PRO A 522 4.15 11.05 7.68
C PRO A 522 5.43 11.76 8.13
N ALA A 523 5.39 13.09 8.19
CA ALA A 523 6.58 13.92 8.40
C ALA A 523 7.32 13.67 9.72
N HIS A 524 6.61 13.29 10.80
CA HIS A 524 7.19 13.29 12.14
C HIS A 524 6.91 12.07 13.02
N ASP A 525 6.17 11.08 12.57
CA ASP A 525 5.74 9.99 13.46
C ASP A 525 6.90 9.09 13.92
N PRO A 526 7.17 8.96 15.24
CA PRO A 526 8.12 7.96 15.75
C PRO A 526 7.70 6.52 15.41
N LEU A 527 6.44 6.28 15.06
CA LEU A 527 5.93 5.01 14.55
C LEU A 527 6.57 4.61 13.21
N THR A 528 7.10 5.56 12.41
CA THR A 528 7.78 5.24 11.14
C THR A 528 8.96 4.29 11.34
N LEU A 529 9.85 4.54 12.31
CA LEU A 529 10.98 3.64 12.60
C LEU A 529 10.56 2.31 13.28
N LYS A 530 9.30 2.19 13.72
CA LYS A 530 8.73 0.94 14.26
C LYS A 530 8.05 0.09 13.17
N ARG A 531 7.37 0.74 12.21
CA ARG A 531 6.81 0.09 11.00
C ARG A 531 7.92 -0.33 10.04
N TRP A 532 8.98 0.49 9.93
CA TRP A 532 10.09 0.32 9.00
C TRP A 532 11.41 0.18 9.77
N PRO A 533 11.77 -1.02 10.28
CA PRO A 533 13.04 -1.26 10.97
C PRO A 533 14.24 -0.83 10.13
N GLY A 534 15.20 -0.14 10.77
CA GLY A 534 16.35 0.45 10.09
C GLY A 534 16.02 1.66 9.19
N GLY A 535 14.76 2.12 9.20
CA GLY A 535 14.28 3.24 8.38
C GLY A 535 14.07 2.89 6.91
N ILE A 536 14.14 1.62 6.51
CA ILE A 536 14.06 1.19 5.10
C ILE A 536 12.61 0.93 4.69
N ILE A 537 12.15 1.65 3.65
CA ILE A 537 10.82 1.54 3.05
C ILE A 537 10.95 1.23 1.56
N GLY A 538 10.09 0.36 1.03
CA GLY A 538 9.95 0.16 -0.42
C GLY A 538 11.07 -0.64 -1.09
N ALA A 539 12.15 -0.97 -0.38
CA ALA A 539 13.09 -1.99 -0.80
C ALA A 539 12.37 -3.33 -1.05
N GLY A 540 12.93 -4.15 -1.94
CA GLY A 540 12.63 -5.58 -1.92
C GLY A 540 13.11 -6.17 -0.59
N THR A 541 12.57 -7.33 -0.21
CA THR A 541 13.21 -8.11 0.86
C THR A 541 14.59 -8.53 0.38
N ALA A 542 15.63 -7.87 0.90
CA ALA A 542 17.01 -8.16 0.54
C ALA A 542 17.32 -9.67 0.69
N PRO A 543 18.25 -10.21 -0.12
CA PRO A 543 18.74 -11.57 0.06
C PRO A 543 19.34 -11.77 1.47
#